data_AF-A0AAN5C823-F1
#
_entry.id   AF-A0AAN5C823-F1
#
_cell.length_a   1.000
_cell.length_b   1.000
_cell.length_c   1.000
_cell.angle_alpha   90.00
_cell.angle_beta   90.00
_cell.angle_gamma   90.00
#
_symmetry.space_group_name_H-M   'P 1'
#
loop_
_entity.id
_entity.type
_entity.pdbx_description
1 polymer ?
#
loop_
_entity_poly.entity_id
_entity_poly.type
_entity_poly.pdbx_seq_one_letter_code
_entity_poly.pdbx_strand_id
1 'polypeptide(L)'
;MIAGGVFWIILLAIQASNARTTTAVAIFMITSNVVQIIVSILVFVSINMERAFMMLPMLVFNIFQIIRTAILIILSIVAFFSPGVAPPLVEGGVIISLAFYGVFIALEVWFFTVFRKCYKYLKENESGGSYGEVEQEEASE
;
A
#
# COMPACT_ATOMS: atom_id res chain seq x y z
N MET A 1 -1.53 -4.53 -7.91
CA MET A 1 -0.63 -4.69 -6.76
C MET A 1 0.60 -5.55 -7.07
N ILE A 2 0.47 -6.72 -7.72
CA ILE A 2 1.62 -7.58 -8.10
C ILE A 2 2.60 -6.89 -9.08
N ALA A 3 2.09 -6.06 -10.01
CA ALA A 3 2.91 -5.32 -10.97
C ALA A 3 3.91 -4.34 -10.32
N GLY A 4 3.58 -3.78 -9.14
CA GLY A 4 4.51 -2.91 -8.40
C GLY A 4 5.71 -3.68 -7.85
N GLY A 5 5.50 -4.89 -7.31
CA GLY A 5 6.57 -5.73 -6.80
C GLY A 5 7.56 -6.17 -7.87
N VAL A 6 7.08 -6.50 -9.07
CA VAL A 6 7.92 -6.91 -10.21
C VAL A 6 8.79 -5.76 -10.72
N PHE A 7 8.26 -4.53 -10.78
CA PHE A 7 9.00 -3.35 -11.21
C PHE A 7 10.17 -3.00 -10.25
N TRP A 8 9.96 -3.17 -8.94
CA TRP A 8 11.03 -2.97 -7.95
C TRP A 8 12.15 -4.01 -8.06
N ILE A 9 11.85 -5.24 -8.48
CA ILE A 9 12.88 -6.26 -8.75
C ILE A 9 13.77 -5.84 -9.93
N ILE A 10 13.19 -5.20 -10.97
CA ILE A 10 13.92 -4.67 -12.13
C ILE A 10 14.82 -3.50 -11.71
N LEU A 11 14.33 -2.59 -10.87
CA LEU A 11 15.15 -1.50 -10.30
C LEU A 11 16.31 -2.03 -9.43
N LEU A 12 16.10 -3.14 -8.72
CA LEU A 12 17.13 -3.77 -7.90
C LEU A 12 18.20 -4.47 -8.75
N ALA A 13 17.81 -5.05 -9.89
CA ALA A 13 18.76 -5.57 -10.87
C ALA A 13 19.65 -4.47 -11.46
N ILE A 14 19.11 -3.24 -11.60
CA ILE A 14 19.86 -2.07 -12.09
C ILE A 14 20.78 -1.49 -11.00
N GLN A 15 20.35 -1.48 -9.73
CA GLN A 15 21.17 -0.98 -8.61
C GLN A 15 22.19 -2.00 -8.05
N ALA A 16 22.21 -3.22 -8.57
CA ALA A 16 23.07 -4.31 -8.12
C ALA A 16 24.59 -4.07 -8.32
N SER A 17 25.00 -2.94 -8.91
CA SER A 17 26.42 -2.62 -9.10
C SER A 17 27.17 -2.21 -7.82
N ASN A 18 26.48 -1.99 -6.68
CA ASN A 18 27.08 -1.62 -5.40
C ASN A 18 26.73 -2.64 -4.28
N ALA A 19 27.65 -3.55 -3.98
CA ALA A 19 27.42 -4.75 -3.16
C ALA A 19 27.01 -4.53 -1.69
N ARG A 20 27.16 -3.32 -1.11
CA ARG A 20 26.77 -3.05 0.30
C ARG A 20 25.39 -2.41 0.44
N THR A 21 24.92 -1.69 -0.57
CA THR A 21 23.57 -1.10 -0.56
C THR A 21 22.51 -2.12 -0.95
N THR A 22 22.88 -3.15 -1.71
CA THR A 22 21.98 -4.19 -2.22
C THR A 22 21.37 -5.06 -1.13
N THR A 23 22.10 -5.45 -0.09
CA THR A 23 21.59 -6.36 0.95
C THR A 23 20.54 -5.69 1.84
N ALA A 24 20.77 -4.47 2.30
CA ALA A 24 19.81 -3.72 3.11
C ALA A 24 18.53 -3.41 2.34
N VAL A 25 18.66 -3.01 1.06
CA VAL A 25 17.51 -2.75 0.18
C VAL A 25 16.73 -4.03 -0.10
N ALA A 26 17.41 -5.16 -0.34
CA ALA A 26 16.76 -6.46 -0.56
C ALA A 26 15.98 -6.93 0.68
N ILE A 27 16.56 -6.82 1.88
CA ILE A 27 15.88 -7.18 3.13
C ILE A 27 14.63 -6.32 3.32
N PHE A 28 14.76 -5.00 3.17
CA PHE A 28 13.63 -4.07 3.27
C PHE A 28 12.50 -4.42 2.30
N MET A 29 12.84 -4.81 1.07
CA MET A 29 11.85 -5.22 0.07
C MET A 29 11.16 -6.52 0.42
N ILE A 30 11.89 -7.53 0.89
CA ILE A 30 11.31 -8.80 1.33
C ILE A 30 10.35 -8.53 2.49
N THR A 31 10.77 -7.78 3.50
CA THR A 31 9.92 -7.43 4.65
C THR A 31 8.66 -6.68 4.19
N SER A 32 8.78 -5.69 3.31
CA SER A 32 7.63 -4.95 2.78
C SER A 32 6.64 -5.86 2.04
N ASN A 33 7.12 -6.80 1.23
CA ASN A 33 6.27 -7.74 0.49
C ASN A 33 5.57 -8.70 1.44
N VAL A 34 6.27 -9.22 2.46
CA VAL A 34 5.69 -10.11 3.47
C VAL A 34 4.59 -9.39 4.25
N VAL A 35 4.83 -8.16 4.70
CA VAL A 35 3.80 -7.36 5.38
C VAL A 35 2.60 -7.14 4.45
N GLN A 36 2.83 -6.84 3.17
CA GLN A 36 1.74 -6.65 2.21
C GLN A 36 0.89 -7.91 2.01
N ILE A 37 1.51 -9.10 1.99
CA ILE A 37 0.78 -10.38 1.91
C ILE A 37 -0.07 -10.57 3.17
N ILE A 38 0.52 -10.39 4.36
CA ILE A 38 -0.19 -10.53 5.64
C ILE A 38 -1.40 -9.59 5.67
N VAL A 39 -1.20 -8.32 5.32
CA VAL A 39 -2.28 -7.33 5.33
C VAL A 39 -3.35 -7.67 4.28
N SER A 40 -2.99 -8.19 3.11
CA SER A 40 -3.97 -8.63 2.10
C SER A 40 -4.82 -9.80 2.60
N ILE A 41 -4.23 -10.74 3.34
CA ILE A 41 -4.96 -11.83 3.99
C ILE A 41 -5.90 -11.28 5.07
N LEU A 42 -5.44 -10.31 5.88
CA LEU A 42 -6.28 -9.67 6.90
C LEU A 42 -7.50 -8.98 6.29
N VAL A 43 -7.36 -8.33 5.13
CA VAL A 43 -8.50 -7.76 4.41
C VAL A 43 -9.48 -8.84 3.99
N PHE A 44 -9.00 -9.95 3.44
CA PHE A 44 -9.86 -11.07 3.04
C PHE A 44 -10.60 -11.68 4.24
N VAL A 45 -9.91 -11.90 5.35
CA VAL A 45 -10.52 -12.40 6.59
C VAL A 45 -11.51 -11.39 7.17
N SER A 46 -11.19 -10.10 7.13
CA SER A 46 -12.07 -9.02 7.63
C SER A 46 -13.39 -8.98 6.87
N ILE A 47 -13.37 -9.16 5.55
CA ILE A 47 -14.58 -9.23 4.73
C ILE A 47 -15.38 -10.49 5.06
N ASN A 48 -14.74 -11.65 5.18
CA ASN A 48 -15.45 -12.91 5.48
C ASN A 48 -16.01 -12.99 6.89
N MET A 49 -15.35 -12.39 7.87
CA MET A 49 -15.81 -12.38 9.27
C MET A 49 -16.70 -11.18 9.59
N GLU A 50 -16.94 -10.29 8.62
CA GLU A 50 -17.67 -9.03 8.77
C GLU A 50 -17.16 -8.14 9.93
N ARG A 51 -15.90 -8.31 10.34
CA ARG A 51 -15.30 -7.58 11.47
C ARG A 51 -14.59 -6.32 11.01
N ALA A 52 -15.09 -5.14 11.40
CA ALA A 52 -14.54 -3.87 10.97
C ALA A 52 -13.12 -3.64 11.52
N PHE A 53 -12.84 -4.10 12.74
CA PHE A 53 -11.54 -3.93 13.40
C PHE A 53 -10.38 -4.53 12.59
N MET A 54 -10.62 -5.62 11.85
CA MET A 54 -9.60 -6.30 11.05
C MET A 54 -9.20 -5.53 9.77
N MET A 55 -9.99 -4.55 9.32
CA MET A 55 -9.60 -3.66 8.21
C MET A 55 -8.62 -2.54 8.64
N LEU A 56 -8.53 -2.22 9.93
CA LEU A 56 -7.76 -1.09 10.43
C LEU A 56 -6.25 -1.20 10.12
N PRO A 57 -5.60 -2.36 10.31
CA PRO A 57 -4.20 -2.55 9.91
C PRO A 57 -3.95 -2.26 8.43
N MET A 58 -4.90 -2.57 7.54
CA MET A 58 -4.78 -2.26 6.11
C MET A 58 -4.85 -0.76 5.83
N LEU A 59 -5.75 -0.03 6.50
CA LEU A 59 -5.84 1.42 6.34
C LEU A 59 -4.54 2.09 6.80
N VAL A 60 -3.99 1.68 7.94
CA VAL A 60 -2.72 2.21 8.47
C VAL A 60 -1.57 1.89 7.52
N PHE A 61 -1.49 0.65 7.03
CA PHE A 61 -0.46 0.24 6.07
C PHE A 61 -0.55 1.03 4.76
N ASN A 62 -1.77 1.26 4.25
CA ASN A 62 -1.97 2.01 3.02
C ASN A 62 -1.56 3.50 3.17
N ILE A 63 -1.86 4.13 4.31
CA ILE A 63 -1.37 5.49 4.61
C ILE A 63 0.16 5.54 4.58
N PHE A 64 0.81 4.55 5.20
CA PHE A 64 2.27 4.47 5.21
C PHE A 64 2.84 4.34 3.78
N GLN A 65 2.21 3.53 2.93
CA GLN A 65 2.62 3.40 1.53
C GLN A 65 2.44 4.69 0.74
N ILE A 66 1.31 5.40 0.91
CA ILE A 66 1.07 6.70 0.27
C ILE A 66 2.16 7.70 0.65
N ILE A 67 2.51 7.80 1.94
CA ILE A 67 3.57 8.69 2.43
C ILE A 67 4.92 8.31 1.80
N ARG A 68 5.25 7.01 1.79
CA ARG A 68 6.48 6.51 1.18
C ARG A 68 6.55 6.85 -0.31
N THR A 69 5.48 6.60 -1.07
CA THR A 69 5.39 6.91 -2.49
C THR A 69 5.56 8.42 -2.74
N ALA A 70 4.94 9.26 -1.91
CA ALA A 70 5.10 10.72 -1.98
C ALA A 70 6.56 11.16 -1.76
N ILE A 71 7.26 10.57 -0.78
CA ILE A 71 8.69 10.85 -0.55
C ILE A 71 9.52 10.46 -1.77
N LEU A 72 9.26 9.30 -2.40
CA LEU A 72 9.98 8.86 -3.59
C LEU A 72 9.74 9.79 -4.79
N ILE A 73 8.53 10.32 -4.95
CA ILE A 73 8.23 11.33 -5.97
C ILE A 73 9.07 12.59 -5.71
N ILE A 74 9.10 13.10 -4.48
CA ILE A 74 9.90 14.29 -4.11
C ILE A 74 11.37 14.05 -4.40
N LEU A 75 11.93 12.90 -4.00
CA LEU A 75 13.32 12.54 -4.27
C LEU A 75 13.60 12.46 -5.78
N SER A 76 12.67 11.93 -6.56
CA SER A 76 12.79 11.86 -8.03
C SER A 76 12.81 13.25 -8.65
N ILE A 77 11.99 14.18 -8.16
CA ILE A 77 11.98 15.58 -8.60
C ILE A 77 13.31 16.26 -8.21
N VAL A 78 13.79 16.08 -6.98
CA VAL A 78 15.07 16.67 -6.54
C VAL A 78 16.23 16.14 -7.38
N ALA A 79 16.24 14.83 -7.68
CA ALA A 79 17.25 14.21 -8.53
C ALA A 79 17.22 14.77 -9.96
N PHE A 80 16.02 15.08 -10.49
CA PHE A 80 15.86 15.70 -11.82
C PHE A 80 16.56 17.05 -11.93
N PHE A 81 16.49 17.87 -10.88
CA PHE A 81 17.08 19.21 -10.87
C PHE A 81 18.54 19.26 -10.37
N SER A 82 19.14 18.13 -10.00
CA SER A 82 20.50 18.10 -9.44
C SER A 82 21.55 18.12 -10.56
N PRO A 83 22.29 19.24 -10.75
CA PRO A 83 23.30 19.32 -11.79
C PRO A 83 24.49 18.40 -11.47
N GLY A 84 24.84 17.51 -12.40
CA GLY A 84 26.01 16.63 -12.30
C GLY A 84 25.73 15.16 -11.95
N VAL A 85 24.47 14.74 -11.80
CA VAL A 85 24.12 13.38 -11.37
C VAL A 85 23.69 12.46 -12.53
N ALA A 86 23.31 13.00 -13.70
CA ALA A 86 22.64 12.23 -14.74
C ALA A 86 23.20 12.48 -16.15
N PRO A 87 23.78 11.48 -16.85
CA PRO A 87 23.96 11.55 -18.30
C PRO A 87 22.59 11.58 -19.02
N PRO A 88 22.49 12.07 -20.27
CA PRO A 88 21.22 12.32 -20.97
C PRO A 88 20.29 11.09 -21.12
N LEU A 89 20.82 9.87 -21.03
CA LEU A 89 20.03 8.62 -20.97
C LEU A 89 19.22 8.46 -19.66
N VAL A 90 19.59 9.18 -18.61
CA VAL A 90 18.95 9.16 -17.29
C VAL A 90 17.78 10.14 -17.21
N GLU A 91 17.77 11.22 -17.99
CA GLU A 91 16.67 12.21 -18.01
C GLU A 91 15.33 11.57 -18.42
N GLY A 92 15.34 10.70 -19.44
CA GLY A 92 14.17 9.93 -19.84
C GLY A 92 13.70 8.94 -18.77
N GLY A 93 14.65 8.34 -18.04
CA GLY A 93 14.37 7.43 -16.93
C GLY A 93 13.65 8.12 -15.76
N VAL A 94 14.02 9.37 -15.46
CA VAL A 94 13.36 10.15 -14.39
C VAL A 94 11.92 10.48 -14.74
N ILE A 95 11.65 10.91 -15.98
CA ILE A 95 10.27 11.21 -16.45
C ILE A 95 9.39 9.95 -16.39
N ILE A 96 9.91 8.81 -16.86
CA ILE A 96 9.19 7.53 -16.80
C ILE A 96 8.91 7.13 -15.34
N SER A 97 9.89 7.32 -14.45
CA SER A 97 9.75 7.01 -13.02
C SER A 97 8.69 7.90 -12.36
N LEU A 98 8.67 9.20 -12.67
CA LEU A 98 7.66 10.14 -12.17
C LEU A 98 6.26 9.79 -12.65
N ALA A 99 6.09 9.48 -13.94
CA ALA A 99 4.80 9.05 -14.48
C ALA A 99 4.31 7.76 -13.79
N PHE A 100 5.21 6.80 -13.61
CA PHE A 100 4.89 5.54 -12.94
C PHE A 100 4.48 5.75 -11.47
N TYR A 101 5.27 6.49 -10.69
CA TYR A 101 4.91 6.79 -9.29
C TYR A 101 3.63 7.62 -9.19
N GLY A 102 3.36 8.52 -10.15
CA GLY A 102 2.12 9.28 -10.23
C GLY A 102 0.87 8.40 -10.43
N VAL A 103 0.96 7.40 -11.30
CA VAL A 103 -0.12 6.39 -11.44
C VAL A 103 -0.25 5.57 -10.16
N PHE A 104 0.88 5.21 -9.54
CA PHE A 104 0.88 4.38 -8.34
C PHE A 104 0.22 5.08 -7.15
N ILE A 105 0.55 6.35 -6.89
CA ILE A 105 -0.07 7.12 -5.79
C ILE A 105 -1.57 7.32 -6.04
N ALA A 106 -1.99 7.53 -7.30
CA ALA A 106 -3.41 7.63 -7.64
C ALA A 106 -4.16 6.33 -7.33
N LEU A 107 -3.56 5.17 -7.63
CA LEU A 107 -4.11 3.86 -7.29
C LEU A 107 -4.17 3.66 -5.76
N GLU A 108 -3.12 4.01 -5.01
CA GLU A 108 -3.09 3.88 -3.56
C GLU A 108 -4.19 4.73 -2.90
N VAL A 109 -4.37 5.98 -3.33
CA VAL A 109 -5.44 6.87 -2.87
C VAL A 109 -6.82 6.31 -3.21
N TRP A 110 -6.99 5.75 -4.41
CA TRP A 110 -8.24 5.11 -4.79
C TRP A 110 -8.55 3.89 -3.91
N PHE A 111 -7.57 3.00 -3.71
CA PHE A 111 -7.71 1.85 -2.80
C PHE A 111 -8.03 2.30 -1.38
N PHE A 112 -7.35 3.33 -0.87
CA PHE A 112 -7.63 3.88 0.45
C PHE A 112 -9.08 4.35 0.58
N THR A 113 -9.60 5.02 -0.46
CA THR A 113 -10.99 5.46 -0.51
C THR A 113 -11.97 4.29 -0.49
N VAL A 114 -11.69 3.23 -1.26
CA VAL A 114 -12.51 2.01 -1.29
C VAL A 114 -12.50 1.32 0.08
N PHE A 115 -11.32 1.08 0.66
CA PHE A 115 -11.22 0.42 1.96
C PHE A 115 -11.84 1.25 3.09
N ARG A 116 -11.76 2.57 3.03
CA ARG A 116 -12.42 3.45 4.01
C ARG A 116 -13.94 3.33 3.91
N LYS A 117 -14.50 3.21 2.71
CA LYS A 117 -15.94 2.94 2.51
C LYS A 117 -16.34 1.58 3.05
N CYS A 118 -15.56 0.53 2.77
CA CYS A 118 -15.80 -0.81 3.32
C CYS A 118 -15.74 -0.82 4.85
N TYR A 119 -14.73 -0.17 5.44
CA TYR A 119 -14.61 -0.06 6.89
C TYR A 119 -15.81 0.66 7.51
N LYS A 120 -16.27 1.75 6.89
CA LYS A 120 -17.46 2.47 7.34
C LYS A 120 -18.71 1.56 7.30
N TYR A 121 -18.90 0.85 6.20
CA TYR A 121 -20.01 -0.08 6.02
C TYR A 121 -20.01 -1.21 7.07
N LEU A 122 -18.87 -1.87 7.27
CA LEU A 122 -18.74 -2.93 8.28
C LEU A 122 -19.01 -2.41 9.69
N LYS A 123 -18.50 -1.21 10.01
CA LYS A 123 -18.71 -0.57 11.30
C LYS A 123 -20.18 -0.24 11.57
N GLU A 124 -20.90 0.24 10.55
CA GLU A 124 -22.33 0.55 10.65
C GLU A 124 -23.15 -0.74 10.86
N ASN A 125 -22.81 -1.83 10.16
CA ASN A 125 -23.48 -3.13 10.33
C ASN A 125 -23.21 -3.78 11.70
N GLU A 126 -21.98 -3.73 12.21
CA GLU A 126 -21.67 -4.21 13.58
C GLU A 126 -22.51 -3.49 14.64
N SER A 127 -22.77 -2.18 14.47
CA SER A 127 -23.59 -1.42 15.41
C SER A 127 -25.09 -1.65 15.26
N GLY A 128 -25.56 -2.09 14.08
CA GLY A 128 -26.98 -2.36 13.81
C GLY A 128 -27.43 -3.77 14.18
N GLY A 129 -26.53 -4.76 14.16
CA GLY A 129 -26.85 -6.16 14.46
C GLY A 129 -27.18 -6.45 15.93
N SER A 130 -26.73 -5.61 16.86
CA SER A 130 -26.92 -5.85 18.31
C SER A 130 -28.33 -5.58 18.83
N TYR A 131 -29.23 -4.97 18.04
CA TYR A 131 -30.63 -4.75 18.45
C TYR A 131 -31.57 -5.88 18.01
N GLY A 132 -31.16 -6.76 17.11
CA GLY A 132 -31.99 -7.86 16.60
C GLY A 132 -31.93 -9.16 17.40
N GLU A 133 -30.85 -9.38 18.17
CA GLU A 133 -30.69 -10.61 18.98
C GLU A 133 -31.36 -10.53 20.36
N VAL A 134 -31.68 -9.33 20.86
CA VAL A 134 -32.33 -9.19 22.18
C VAL A 134 -33.86 -9.35 22.10
N GLU A 135 -34.49 -9.04 20.96
CA GLU A 135 -35.94 -9.21 20.79
C GLU A 135 -36.37 -10.65 20.45
N GLN A 136 -35.45 -11.56 20.11
CA GLN A 136 -35.80 -12.95 19.81
C GLN A 136 -35.74 -13.89 21.02
N GLU A 137 -35.06 -13.51 22.11
CA GLU A 137 -34.99 -14.32 23.34
C GLU A 137 -36.20 -14.04 24.26
N GLU A 138 -36.70 -12.79 24.31
CA GLU A 138 -37.91 -12.42 25.08
C GLU A 138 -39.24 -12.91 24.46
N ALA A 139 -39.24 -13.36 23.20
CA ALA A 139 -40.43 -13.94 22.56
C ALA A 139 -40.57 -15.47 22.77
N SER A 140 -39.68 -16.07 23.56
CA SER A 140 -39.63 -17.52 23.82
C SER A 140 -39.83 -17.94 25.29
N GLU A 141 -40.09 -16.99 26.19
CA GLU A 141 -40.53 -17.26 27.58
C GLU A 141 -42.04 -17.06 27.78
#